data_AF-A0AAF0JEQ0-F1
#
_entry.id   AF-A0AAF0JEQ0-F1
#
_cell.length_a   1.000
_cell.length_b   1.000
_cell.length_c   1.000
_cell.angle_alpha   90.00
_cell.angle_beta   90.00
_cell.angle_gamma   90.00
#
_symmetry.space_group_name_H-M   'P 1'
#
loop_
_entity.id
_entity.type
_entity.pdbx_description
1 polymer ?
#
loop_
_entity_poly.entity_id
_entity_poly.type
_entity_poly.pdbx_seq_one_letter_code
_entity_poly.pdbx_strand_id
1 'polypeptide(L)'
;MSDRAPVPVSDASTTLLLKYSKTTLFLTVVLSTTSLTELKARALAALADAAQPEDPELRRPFAEATPEDVQVYVADTTDGDEAQYTPLENTASGKAPSAKDGSVRLDALALEDCQVLYLGFRRDGQDAPSAPSVQLPSFHDEAEMEEM
;
A
#
# COMPACT_ATOMS: atom_id res chain seq x y z
N MET A 1 -27.03 15.71 38.34
CA MET A 1 -25.81 14.96 37.98
C MET A 1 -26.08 14.38 36.61
N SER A 2 -25.55 14.99 35.56
CA SER A 2 -25.82 14.54 34.18
C SER A 2 -24.82 13.47 33.81
N ASP A 3 -25.28 12.22 33.76
CA ASP A 3 -24.59 11.09 33.15
C ASP A 3 -24.36 11.41 31.66
N ARG A 4 -23.14 11.81 31.34
CA ARG A 4 -22.70 11.98 29.96
C ARG A 4 -22.23 10.61 29.48
N ALA A 5 -23.06 9.92 28.72
CA ALA A 5 -22.69 8.69 28.04
C ALA A 5 -21.37 8.91 27.26
N PRO A 6 -20.45 7.94 27.23
CA PRO A 6 -19.23 8.05 26.44
C PRO A 6 -19.63 8.22 24.98
N VAL A 7 -19.22 9.36 24.40
CA VAL A 7 -19.34 9.59 22.96
C VAL A 7 -18.47 8.52 22.30
N PRO A 8 -18.99 7.70 21.37
CA PRO A 8 -18.13 6.81 20.61
C PRO A 8 -17.07 7.68 19.94
N VAL A 9 -15.80 7.45 20.27
CA VAL A 9 -14.69 7.99 19.52
C VAL A 9 -14.88 7.48 18.09
N SER A 10 -15.26 8.38 17.18
CA SER A 10 -15.31 8.06 15.77
C SER A 10 -13.98 7.45 15.39
N ASP A 11 -14.00 6.24 14.88
CA ASP A 11 -12.82 5.62 14.28
C ASP A 11 -12.27 6.59 13.23
N ALA A 12 -11.10 7.16 13.51
CA ALA A 12 -10.49 8.14 12.63
C ALA A 12 -10.08 7.43 11.33
N SER A 13 -10.52 7.97 10.21
CA SER A 13 -10.13 7.49 8.89
C SER A 13 -8.73 8.00 8.54
N THR A 14 -7.89 7.12 8.01
CA THR A 14 -6.52 7.40 7.55
C THR A 14 -6.49 7.26 6.03
N THR A 15 -5.88 8.22 5.32
CA THR A 15 -5.64 8.15 3.88
C THR A 15 -4.26 7.59 3.62
N LEU A 16 -4.16 6.52 2.85
CA LEU A 16 -2.91 5.90 2.43
C LEU A 16 -2.67 6.17 0.95
N LEU A 17 -1.42 6.43 0.56
CA LEU A 17 -1.01 6.64 -0.82
C LEU A 17 -0.33 5.38 -1.34
N LEU A 18 -1.00 4.62 -2.21
CA LEU A 18 -0.46 3.38 -2.74
C LEU A 18 0.15 3.64 -4.12
N LYS A 19 1.47 3.50 -4.23
CA LYS A 19 2.23 3.69 -5.46
C LYS A 19 2.54 2.38 -6.15
N TYR A 20 2.41 2.40 -7.46
CA TYR A 20 2.88 1.34 -8.35
C TYR A 20 3.21 1.97 -9.70
N SER A 21 4.36 1.62 -10.30
CA SER A 21 4.80 2.19 -11.58
C SER A 21 4.72 3.73 -11.58
N LYS A 22 3.84 4.32 -12.39
CA LYS A 22 3.56 5.77 -12.44
C LYS A 22 2.25 6.18 -11.75
N THR A 23 1.54 5.22 -11.17
CA THR A 23 0.20 5.38 -10.61
C THR A 23 0.28 5.56 -9.10
N THR A 24 -0.48 6.54 -8.59
CA THR A 24 -0.71 6.72 -7.15
C THR A 24 -2.20 6.64 -6.86
N LEU A 25 -2.60 5.71 -6.01
CA LEU A 25 -3.97 5.57 -5.51
C LEU A 25 -4.08 6.21 -4.13
N PHE A 26 -5.22 6.84 -3.88
CA PHE A 26 -5.55 7.40 -2.57
C PHE A 26 -6.66 6.55 -1.96
N LEU A 27 -6.34 5.80 -0.90
CA LEU A 27 -7.31 4.94 -0.22
C LEU A 27 -7.53 5.41 1.21
N THR A 28 -8.77 5.80 1.52
CA THR A 28 -9.19 6.10 2.88
C THR A 28 -9.67 4.81 3.58
N VAL A 29 -9.06 4.50 4.71
CA VAL A 29 -9.29 3.27 5.51
C VAL A 29 -9.49 3.61 6.99
N VAL A 30 -10.07 2.68 7.73
CA VAL A 30 -10.14 2.75 9.20
C VAL A 30 -9.18 1.69 9.72
N LEU A 31 -8.05 2.11 10.31
CA LEU A 31 -6.95 1.20 10.65
C LEU A 31 -7.36 0.08 11.62
N SER A 32 -8.28 0.39 12.55
CA SER A 32 -8.76 -0.53 13.59
C SER A 32 -9.68 -1.63 13.08
N THR A 33 -10.22 -1.50 11.87
CA THR A 33 -11.17 -2.46 11.28
C THR A 33 -10.67 -3.08 9.98
N THR A 34 -9.84 -2.35 9.24
CA THR A 34 -9.33 -2.80 7.94
C THR A 34 -8.19 -3.78 8.12
N SER A 35 -8.27 -4.91 7.41
CA SER A 35 -7.20 -5.90 7.34
C SER A 35 -6.24 -5.61 6.19
N LEU A 36 -5.03 -6.16 6.23
CA LEU A 36 -4.08 -6.05 5.12
C LEU A 36 -4.63 -6.69 3.84
N THR A 37 -5.34 -7.81 3.95
CA THR A 37 -6.02 -8.45 2.81
C THR A 37 -7.09 -7.55 2.21
N GLU A 38 -7.90 -6.89 3.05
CA GLU A 38 -8.91 -5.94 2.60
C GLU A 38 -8.28 -4.72 1.90
N LEU A 39 -7.17 -4.20 2.42
CA LEU A 39 -6.40 -3.13 1.77
C LEU A 39 -5.96 -3.53 0.35
N LYS A 40 -5.39 -4.72 0.20
CA LYS A 40 -4.96 -5.26 -1.11
C LYS A 40 -6.14 -5.42 -2.07
N ALA A 41 -7.26 -5.95 -1.59
CA ALA A 41 -8.49 -6.10 -2.40
C ALA A 41 -9.02 -4.75 -2.88
N ARG A 42 -9.05 -3.74 -2.00
CA ARG A 42 -9.48 -2.38 -2.35
C ARG A 42 -8.53 -1.70 -3.35
N ALA A 43 -7.23 -1.94 -3.24
CA ALA A 43 -6.26 -1.45 -4.21
C ALA A 43 -6.49 -2.04 -5.60
N LEU A 44 -6.69 -3.36 -5.70
CA LEU A 44 -6.99 -4.04 -6.97
C LEU A 44 -8.28 -3.53 -7.60
N ALA A 45 -9.36 -3.40 -6.80
CA ALA A 45 -10.63 -2.85 -7.28
C ALA A 45 -10.46 -1.42 -7.82
N ALA A 46 -9.73 -0.56 -7.11
CA ALA A 46 -9.47 0.80 -7.55
C ALA A 46 -8.62 0.86 -8.85
N LEU A 47 -7.65 -0.04 -9.01
CA LEU A 47 -6.85 -0.14 -10.25
C LEU A 47 -7.70 -0.61 -11.44
N ALA A 48 -8.59 -1.58 -11.21
CA ALA A 48 -9.52 -2.07 -12.21
C ALA A 48 -10.53 -0.98 -12.64
N ASP A 49 -11.13 -0.27 -11.67
CA ASP A 49 -12.10 0.79 -11.91
C ASP A 49 -11.48 1.99 -12.63
N ALA A 50 -10.23 2.32 -12.32
CA ALA A 50 -9.48 3.40 -12.95
C ALA A 50 -8.97 3.04 -14.37
N ALA A 51 -9.36 1.87 -14.91
CA ALA A 51 -8.94 1.34 -16.21
C ALA A 51 -7.43 1.48 -16.44
N GLN A 52 -6.63 1.25 -15.39
CA GLN A 52 -5.19 1.35 -15.48
C GLN A 52 -4.69 0.34 -16.52
N PRO A 53 -3.68 0.72 -17.34
CA PRO A 53 -3.10 -0.22 -18.28
C PRO A 53 -2.59 -1.44 -17.52
N GLU A 54 -2.67 -2.62 -18.15
CA GLU A 54 -2.15 -3.87 -17.59
C GLU A 54 -0.74 -3.65 -17.06
N ASP A 55 -0.50 -4.08 -15.82
CA ASP A 55 0.86 -4.06 -15.28
C ASP A 55 1.74 -5.05 -16.08
N PRO A 56 2.87 -4.61 -16.64
CA PRO A 56 3.76 -5.48 -17.41
C PRO A 56 4.30 -6.68 -16.61
N GLU A 57 4.28 -6.61 -15.27
CA GLU A 57 4.67 -7.74 -14.41
C GLU A 57 3.50 -8.71 -14.19
N LEU A 58 2.31 -8.19 -13.89
CA LEU A 58 1.09 -8.98 -13.69
C LEU A 58 0.67 -9.73 -14.95
N ARG A 59 0.87 -9.16 -16.15
CA ARG A 59 0.53 -9.73 -17.48
C ARG A 59 -0.92 -10.20 -17.65
N ARG A 60 -1.82 -9.73 -16.80
CA ARG A 60 -3.26 -9.94 -16.86
C ARG A 60 -3.98 -8.71 -16.27
N PRO A 61 -5.29 -8.53 -16.52
CA PRO A 61 -6.05 -7.42 -15.96
C PRO A 61 -6.08 -7.43 -14.42
N PHE A 62 -6.06 -6.26 -13.80
CA PHE A 62 -6.21 -6.13 -12.34
C PHE A 62 -7.51 -6.73 -11.81
N ALA A 63 -8.56 -6.78 -12.63
CA ALA A 63 -9.85 -7.41 -12.31
C ALA A 63 -9.76 -8.93 -12.13
N GLU A 64 -8.71 -9.56 -12.65
CA GLU A 64 -8.47 -11.01 -12.54
C GLU A 64 -7.45 -11.37 -11.44
N ALA A 65 -6.84 -10.36 -10.81
CA ALA A 65 -5.90 -10.55 -9.71
C ALA A 65 -6.63 -10.71 -8.37
N THR A 66 -5.99 -11.42 -7.45
CA THR A 66 -6.46 -11.64 -6.09
C THR A 66 -5.53 -10.95 -5.08
N PRO A 67 -5.97 -10.75 -3.83
CA PRO A 67 -5.09 -10.18 -2.79
C PRO A 67 -3.78 -10.95 -2.58
N GLU A 68 -3.72 -12.23 -2.90
CA GLU A 68 -2.49 -13.05 -2.81
C GLU A 68 -1.45 -12.70 -3.89
N ASP A 69 -1.90 -12.09 -4.98
CA ASP A 69 -1.04 -11.63 -6.07
C ASP A 69 -0.38 -10.29 -5.77
N VAL A 70 -0.70 -9.67 -4.62
CA VAL A 70 -0.22 -8.34 -4.25
C VAL A 70 0.57 -8.42 -2.96
N GLN A 71 1.71 -7.73 -2.94
CA GLN A 71 2.45 -7.46 -1.73
C GLN A 71 2.54 -5.95 -1.51
N VAL A 72 2.34 -5.52 -0.26
CA VAL A 72 2.45 -4.11 0.13
C VAL A 72 3.79 -3.92 0.83
N TYR A 73 4.49 -2.85 0.51
CA TYR A 73 5.81 -2.53 1.03
C TYR A 73 5.86 -1.11 1.59
N VAL A 74 6.73 -0.91 2.56
CA VAL A 74 7.30 0.39 2.90
C VAL A 74 8.67 0.51 2.24
N ALA A 75 9.05 1.70 1.80
CA ALA A 75 10.39 1.96 1.31
C ALA A 75 11.20 2.65 2.41
N ASP A 76 12.42 2.17 2.63
CA ASP A 76 13.45 2.94 3.30
C ASP A 76 14.31 3.60 2.22
N THR A 77 14.31 4.92 2.20
CA THR A 77 15.10 5.72 1.26
C THR A 77 16.15 6.48 2.05
N THR A 78 17.33 5.91 2.19
CA THR A 78 18.52 6.66 2.61
C THR A 78 19.05 7.48 1.44
N ASP A 79 19.39 8.75 1.69
CA ASP A 79 19.91 9.68 0.70
C ASP A 79 21.04 9.06 -0.15
N GLY A 80 20.76 8.82 -1.42
CA GLY A 80 21.73 8.33 -2.42
C GLY A 80 21.71 6.83 -2.74
N ASP A 81 20.94 6.01 -2.02
CA ASP A 81 20.84 4.57 -2.25
C ASP A 81 19.57 4.16 -3.01
N GLU A 82 19.61 2.97 -3.63
CA GLU A 82 18.42 2.32 -4.20
C GLU A 82 17.41 2.03 -3.07
N ALA A 83 16.14 2.39 -3.29
CA ALA A 83 15.09 2.24 -2.28
C ALA A 83 14.98 0.78 -1.80
N GLN A 84 15.12 0.56 -0.49
CA GLN A 84 14.97 -0.77 0.08
C GLN A 84 13.50 -1.01 0.46
N TYR A 85 12.85 -1.96 -0.23
CA TYR A 85 11.46 -2.29 0.02
C TYR A 85 11.32 -3.39 1.07
N THR A 86 10.63 -3.08 2.17
CA THR A 86 10.32 -4.05 3.23
C THR A 86 8.82 -4.37 3.21
N PRO A 87 8.41 -5.66 3.17
CA PRO A 87 7.00 -6.04 3.26
C PRO A 87 6.34 -5.43 4.48
N LEU A 88 5.15 -4.84 4.29
CA LEU A 88 4.47 -4.07 5.31
C LEU A 88 4.17 -4.92 6.55
N GLU A 89 3.77 -6.18 6.41
CA GLU A 89 3.53 -7.09 7.54
C GLU A 89 4.77 -7.32 8.43
N ASN A 90 5.98 -7.11 7.92
CA ASN A 90 7.22 -7.25 8.68
C ASN A 90 7.51 -6.02 9.56
N THR A 91 6.76 -4.92 9.40
CA THR A 91 6.91 -3.72 10.25
C THR A 91 6.09 -3.82 11.54
N ALA A 92 5.24 -4.84 11.67
CA ALA A 92 4.43 -5.04 12.86
C ALA A 92 5.31 -5.30 14.08
N SER A 93 5.11 -4.54 15.15
CA SER A 93 5.86 -4.72 16.40
C SER A 93 5.25 -5.85 17.24
N GLY A 94 5.87 -7.02 17.23
CA GLY A 94 5.49 -8.15 18.09
C GLY A 94 4.34 -9.00 17.53
N LYS A 95 3.55 -9.62 18.42
CA LYS A 95 2.41 -10.46 18.01
C LYS A 95 1.26 -9.58 17.54
N ALA A 96 1.30 -9.19 16.28
CA ALA A 96 0.31 -8.33 15.66
C ALA A 96 -1.11 -8.93 15.80
N PRO A 97 -2.13 -8.14 16.20
CA PRO A 97 -3.51 -8.60 16.15
C PRO A 97 -3.88 -9.00 14.72
N SER A 98 -4.38 -10.23 14.58
CA SER A 98 -4.93 -10.72 13.31
C SER A 98 -6.38 -10.29 13.16
N ALA A 99 -6.76 -9.88 11.96
CA ALA A 99 -8.15 -9.73 11.56
C ALA A 99 -8.84 -11.10 11.44
N LYS A 100 -10.15 -11.11 11.18
CA LYS A 100 -10.95 -12.33 11.06
C LYS A 100 -10.50 -13.26 9.92
N ASP A 101 -9.87 -12.69 8.89
CA ASP A 101 -9.31 -13.40 7.75
C ASP A 101 -7.90 -13.97 8.01
N GLY A 102 -7.37 -13.80 9.23
CA GLY A 102 -6.03 -14.26 9.63
C GLY A 102 -4.90 -13.31 9.23
N SER A 103 -5.16 -12.27 8.43
CA SER A 103 -4.15 -11.27 8.05
C SER A 103 -3.91 -10.25 9.16
N VAL A 104 -2.81 -9.51 9.05
CA VAL A 104 -2.48 -8.43 10.00
C VAL A 104 -3.50 -7.30 9.88
N ARG A 105 -3.99 -6.78 11.00
CA ARG A 105 -4.84 -5.60 11.04
C ARG A 105 -4.01 -4.32 10.90
N LEU A 106 -4.53 -3.31 10.20
CA LEU A 106 -3.72 -2.14 9.85
C LEU A 106 -3.29 -1.30 11.06
N ASP A 107 -4.03 -1.28 12.15
CA ASP A 107 -3.64 -0.60 13.41
C ASP A 107 -2.44 -1.24 14.13
N ALA A 108 -2.06 -2.46 13.75
CA ALA A 108 -0.85 -3.13 14.24
C ALA A 108 0.43 -2.68 13.52
N LEU A 109 0.25 -2.02 12.39
CA LEU A 109 1.28 -1.49 11.52
C LEU A 109 1.34 -0.01 11.84
N ALA A 110 2.51 0.53 12.19
CA ALA A 110 2.67 1.93 12.59
C ALA A 110 2.46 2.88 11.40
N LEU A 111 1.24 2.92 10.89
CA LEU A 111 0.84 3.62 9.69
C LEU A 111 0.42 5.05 10.03
N GLU A 112 0.90 6.00 9.23
CA GLU A 112 0.58 7.41 9.37
C GLU A 112 -0.38 7.87 8.28
N ASP A 113 -1.09 8.98 8.55
CA ASP A 113 -1.91 9.62 7.53
C ASP A 113 -1.05 10.16 6.38
N CYS A 114 -1.54 9.96 5.16
CA CYS A 114 -0.85 10.24 3.92
C CYS A 114 0.47 9.47 3.72
N GLN A 115 0.71 8.39 4.46
CA GLN A 115 1.90 7.55 4.26
C GLN A 115 1.90 6.91 2.87
N VAL A 116 3.08 6.93 2.23
CA VAL A 116 3.31 6.27 0.95
C VAL A 116 3.64 4.79 1.16
N LEU A 117 2.85 3.94 0.55
CA LEU A 117 3.04 2.49 0.48
C LEU A 117 3.26 2.09 -0.99
N TYR A 118 3.97 1.00 -1.20
CA TYR A 118 4.34 0.53 -2.54
C TYR A 118 3.73 -0.84 -2.82
N LEU A 119 3.20 -1.03 -4.02
CA LEU A 119 2.62 -2.30 -4.45
C LEU A 119 3.60 -3.07 -5.33
N GLY A 120 3.82 -4.33 -4.98
CA GLY A 120 4.47 -5.32 -5.83
C GLY A 120 3.46 -6.39 -6.26
N PHE A 121 3.61 -6.91 -7.47
CA PHE A 121 2.69 -7.88 -8.04
C PHE A 121 3.38 -9.22 -8.30
N ARG A 122 2.60 -10.30 -8.24
CA ARG A 122 3.03 -11.65 -8.62
C ARG A 122 2.91 -11.83 -10.12
N ARG A 123 4.03 -12.17 -10.76
CA ARG A 123 4.08 -12.55 -12.18
C ARG A 123 3.54 -13.96 -12.38
N ASP A 124 2.99 -14.22 -13.56
CA ASP A 124 2.62 -15.58 -13.95
C ASP A 124 3.81 -16.54 -13.87
N GLY A 125 3.61 -17.66 -13.16
CA GLY A 125 4.62 -18.68 -12.94
C GLY A 125 5.60 -18.41 -11.80
N GLN A 126 5.42 -17.34 -11.02
CA GLN A 126 6.13 -17.14 -9.75
C GLN A 126 5.30 -17.61 -8.55
N ASP A 127 5.97 -18.16 -7.54
CA ASP A 127 5.31 -18.59 -6.30
C ASP A 127 4.91 -17.41 -5.40
N ALA A 128 5.58 -16.25 -5.52
CA ALA A 128 5.39 -15.08 -4.65
C ALA A 128 5.46 -13.74 -5.41
N PRO A 129 4.83 -12.65 -4.89
CA PRO A 129 4.96 -11.31 -5.44
C PRO A 129 6.42 -10.81 -5.46
N SER A 130 6.75 -10.04 -6.50
CA SER A 130 8.06 -9.37 -6.61
C SER A 130 8.06 -8.01 -5.90
N ALA A 131 9.26 -7.49 -5.61
CA ALA A 131 9.40 -6.13 -5.08
C ALA A 131 8.83 -5.09 -6.07
N PRO A 132 8.36 -3.93 -5.58
CA PRO A 132 7.72 -2.91 -6.41
C PRO A 132 8.65 -2.41 -7.53
N SER A 133 8.14 -2.35 -8.76
CA SER A 133 8.76 -1.57 -9.84
C SER A 133 8.14 -0.17 -9.85
N VAL A 134 8.80 0.79 -9.19
CA VAL A 134 8.32 2.18 -9.14
C VAL A 134 9.36 3.11 -9.74
N GLN A 135 8.90 3.95 -10.67
CA GLN A 135 9.70 5.07 -11.15
C GLN A 135 9.56 6.20 -10.13
N LEU A 136 10.51 6.27 -9.21
CA LEU A 136 10.65 7.46 -8.36
C LEU A 136 11.13 8.61 -9.26
N PRO A 137 10.60 9.83 -9.10
CA PRO A 137 11.21 10.99 -9.73
C PRO A 137 12.66 11.06 -9.26
N SER A 138 13.59 10.93 -10.21
CA SER A 138 15.00 11.09 -9.89
C SER A 138 15.26 12.58 -9.71
N PHE A 139 15.95 12.99 -8.65
CA PHE A 139 16.41 14.38 -8.50
C PHE A 139 17.33 14.84 -9.65
N HIS A 140 17.77 13.92 -10.52
CA HIS A 140 18.56 14.22 -11.69
C HIS A 140 17.73 14.79 -12.86
N ASP A 141 16.40 14.59 -12.87
CA ASP A 141 15.51 15.16 -13.89
C ASP A 141 15.25 16.66 -13.70
N GLU A 142 15.50 17.23 -12.51
CA GLU A 142 15.27 18.65 -12.26
C GLU A 142 16.47 19.54 -12.61
N ALA A 143 17.67 18.97 -12.77
CA ALA A 143 18.88 19.75 -13.06
C ALA A 143 19.08 20.09 -14.55
N GLU A 144 18.39 19.41 -15.47
CA GLU A 144 18.52 19.67 -16.92
C GLU A 144 17.49 20.67 -17.48
N MET A 145 16.54 21.16 -16.68
CA MET A 145 15.54 22.14 -17.12
C MET A 145 15.90 23.61 -16.81
N GLU A 146 17.04 23.87 -16.17
CA GLU A 146 17.52 25.24 -15.86
C GLU A 146 18.64 25.77 -16.80
N GLU A 147 19.05 25.00 -17.81
CA GLU A 147 20.05 25.41 -18.83
C GLU A 147 19.50 25.45 -20.27
N MET A 148 18.28 25.96 -20.48
CA MET A 148 17.81 26.38 -21.82
C MET A 148 17.30 27.82 -21.85
#